data_AF-T1UA93-F1
#
_entry.id   AF-T1UA93-F1
#
_cell.length_a   1.000
_cell.length_b   1.000
_cell.length_c   1.000
_cell.angle_alpha   90.00
_cell.angle_beta   90.00
_cell.angle_gamma   90.00
#
_symmetry.space_group_name_H-M   'P 1'
#
loop_
_entity.id
_entity.type
_entity.pdbx_description
1 polymer ?
#
loop_
_entity_poly.entity_id
_entity_poly.type
_entity_poly.pdbx_seq_one_letter_code
_entity_poly.pdbx_strand_id
1 'polypeptide(L)'
;MIPAQLNEIAEFLRTNPYNLSQPLQDDRLNSSVNEEEILNTIKGHFSIQLPKAREWWDFGFEENDIFYPVNIKITTTKTADNLNCKLGIYYALCGLLPAFNNEIAWEKYFQKLHKDLGKNTNRDYYVFNNQ
;
A
#
# COMPACT_ATOMS: atom_id res chain seq x y z
N MET A 1 7.15 -5.85 13.34
CA MET A 1 5.89 -5.93 14.14
C MET A 1 4.82 -5.28 13.29
N ILE A 2 3.64 -5.90 13.16
CA ILE A 2 2.54 -5.32 12.39
C ILE A 2 1.87 -4.23 13.24
N PRO A 3 1.60 -3.02 12.72
CA PRO A 3 0.96 -1.94 13.48
C PRO A 3 -0.42 -2.34 14.00
N ALA A 4 -0.81 -1.84 15.18
CA ALA A 4 -2.08 -2.18 15.80
C ALA A 4 -3.26 -1.76 14.92
N GLN A 5 -3.22 -0.52 14.41
CA GLN A 5 -4.26 0.00 13.52
C GLN A 5 -4.39 -0.84 12.22
N LEU A 6 -3.28 -1.39 11.71
CA LEU A 6 -3.35 -2.26 10.52
C LEU A 6 -4.10 -3.57 10.81
N ASN A 7 -3.86 -4.18 11.97
CA ASN A 7 -4.59 -5.37 12.39
C ASN A 7 -6.09 -5.07 12.59
N GLU A 8 -6.41 -3.91 13.16
CA GLU A 8 -7.80 -3.46 13.33
C GLU A 8 -8.50 -3.24 11.99
N ILE A 9 -7.82 -2.61 11.01
CA ILE A 9 -8.37 -2.45 9.66
C ILE A 9 -8.61 -3.81 9.00
N ALA A 10 -7.65 -4.74 9.10
CA ALA A 10 -7.79 -6.08 8.54
C ALA A 10 -8.99 -6.83 9.14
N GLU A 11 -9.14 -6.77 10.47
CA GLU A 11 -10.24 -7.44 11.18
C GLU A 11 -11.59 -6.78 10.87
N PHE A 12 -11.62 -5.45 10.77
CA PHE A 12 -12.82 -4.71 10.36
C PHE A 12 -13.28 -5.14 8.96
N LEU A 13 -12.38 -5.18 7.97
CA LEU A 13 -12.71 -5.62 6.62
C LEU A 13 -13.18 -7.08 6.58
N ARG A 14 -12.60 -7.96 7.42
CA ARG A 14 -13.01 -9.36 7.51
C ARG A 14 -14.42 -9.56 8.10
N THR A 15 -14.82 -8.69 9.01
CA THR A 15 -16.06 -8.84 9.80
C THR A 15 -17.22 -7.97 9.31
N ASN A 16 -16.94 -6.96 8.48
CA ASN A 16 -17.95 -6.06 7.94
C ASN A 16 -18.07 -6.27 6.43
N PRO A 17 -19.20 -6.79 5.93
CA PRO A 17 -19.39 -7.00 4.51
C PRO A 17 -19.41 -5.65 3.79
N TYR A 18 -18.52 -5.49 2.82
CA TYR A 18 -18.53 -4.42 1.84
C TYR A 18 -18.97 -4.97 0.48
N ASN A 19 -19.66 -4.15 -0.30
CA ASN A 19 -20.10 -4.52 -1.64
C ASN A 19 -18.98 -4.17 -2.61
N LEU A 20 -18.41 -5.19 -3.24
CA LEU A 20 -17.58 -5.00 -4.42
C LEU A 20 -18.48 -4.73 -5.64
N SER A 21 -18.05 -3.82 -6.50
CA SER A 21 -18.72 -3.52 -7.75
C SER A 21 -18.90 -4.76 -8.64
N GLN A 22 -20.03 -4.80 -9.37
CA GLN A 22 -20.32 -5.85 -10.34
C GLN A 22 -19.23 -5.89 -11.43
N PRO A 23 -18.82 -7.09 -11.90
CA PRO A 23 -17.75 -7.21 -12.87
C PRO A 23 -18.12 -6.53 -14.20
N LEU A 24 -17.38 -5.48 -14.55
CA LEU A 24 -17.27 -4.94 -15.90
C LEU A 24 -16.51 -5.91 -16.80
N GLN A 25 -16.59 -5.71 -18.12
CA GLN A 25 -15.92 -6.56 -19.11
C GLN A 25 -14.37 -6.49 -19.03
N ASP A 26 -13.81 -5.48 -18.36
CA ASP A 26 -12.37 -5.31 -18.13
C ASP A 26 -12.03 -5.52 -16.65
N ASP A 27 -11.36 -6.63 -16.35
CA ASP A 27 -10.93 -7.00 -15.00
C ASP A 27 -10.03 -5.95 -14.33
N ARG A 28 -9.28 -5.15 -15.10
CA ARG A 28 -8.41 -4.09 -14.55
C ARG A 28 -9.22 -2.90 -14.03
N LEU A 29 -10.33 -2.60 -14.71
CA LEU A 29 -11.27 -1.58 -14.23
C LEU A 29 -11.96 -2.08 -12.96
N ASN A 30 -12.30 -3.37 -12.90
CA ASN A 30 -12.89 -3.98 -11.71
C ASN A 30 -11.95 -3.88 -10.49
N SER A 31 -10.67 -4.24 -10.64
CA SER A 31 -9.70 -4.11 -9.54
C SER A 31 -9.59 -2.66 -9.05
N SER A 32 -9.46 -1.69 -9.95
CA SER A 32 -9.32 -0.27 -9.57
C SER A 32 -10.54 0.26 -8.82
N VAL A 33 -11.75 -0.08 -9.28
CA VAL A 33 -13.01 0.34 -8.62
C VAL A 33 -13.15 -0.32 -7.25
N ASN A 34 -12.85 -1.61 -7.16
CA ASN A 34 -12.91 -2.35 -5.90
C ASN A 34 -11.86 -1.86 -4.88
N GLU A 35 -10.65 -1.49 -5.33
CA GLU A 35 -9.64 -0.84 -4.48
C GLU A 35 -10.17 0.48 -3.90
N GLU A 36 -10.88 1.28 -4.71
CA GLU A 36 -11.51 2.54 -4.27
C GLU A 36 -12.68 2.32 -3.29
N GLU A 37 -13.52 1.30 -3.49
CA GLU A 37 -14.60 0.94 -2.57
C GLU A 37 -14.06 0.51 -1.20
N ILE A 38 -13.01 -0.31 -1.18
CA ILE A 38 -12.33 -0.68 0.08
C ILE A 38 -11.74 0.56 0.74
N LEU A 39 -11.04 1.42 -0.01
CA LEU A 39 -10.48 2.67 0.52
C LEU A 39 -11.56 3.55 1.16
N ASN A 40 -12.70 3.70 0.50
CA ASN A 40 -13.83 4.47 1.02
C ASN A 40 -14.42 3.86 2.30
N THR A 41 -14.47 2.53 2.37
CA THR A 41 -14.92 1.80 3.56
C THR A 41 -13.95 2.04 4.74
N ILE A 42 -12.64 1.94 4.51
CA ILE A 42 -11.62 2.20 5.53
C ILE A 42 -11.69 3.66 5.99
N LYS A 43 -11.74 4.61 5.05
CA LYS A 43 -11.82 6.06 5.32
C LYS A 43 -13.05 6.44 6.17
N GLY A 44 -14.16 5.72 6.02
CA GLY A 44 -15.38 5.95 6.79
C GLY A 44 -15.28 5.53 8.26
N HIS A 45 -14.32 4.68 8.62
CA HIS A 45 -14.22 4.08 9.96
C HIS A 45 -12.90 4.41 10.68
N PHE A 46 -11.81 4.62 9.94
CA PHE A 46 -10.47 4.84 10.49
C PHE A 46 -9.93 6.22 10.15
N SER A 47 -9.18 6.81 11.09
CA SER A 47 -8.41 8.02 10.84
C SER A 47 -7.17 7.66 10.00
N ILE A 48 -7.26 7.88 8.70
CA ILE A 48 -6.19 7.62 7.73
C ILE A 48 -5.82 8.90 6.97
N GLN A 49 -4.57 8.95 6.51
CA GLN A 49 -4.06 9.93 5.58
C GLN A 49 -4.33 9.45 4.15
N LEU A 50 -4.86 10.34 3.31
CA LEU A 50 -5.05 10.06 1.89
C LEU A 50 -3.90 10.64 1.07
N PRO A 51 -3.42 9.90 0.06
CA PRO A 51 -2.35 10.36 -0.79
C PRO A 51 -2.77 11.56 -1.65
N LYS A 52 -1.78 12.33 -2.09
CA LYS A 52 -1.95 13.20 -3.26
C LYS A 52 -2.03 12.35 -4.52
N ALA A 53 -2.57 12.93 -5.60
CA ALA A 53 -2.62 12.23 -6.89
C ALA A 53 -1.22 11.72 -7.29
N ARG A 54 -1.14 10.44 -7.67
CA ARG A 54 0.08 9.72 -8.12
C ARG A 54 1.11 9.39 -7.04
N GLU A 55 0.72 9.39 -5.76
CA GLU A 55 1.56 8.74 -4.74
C GLU A 55 1.57 7.22 -4.91
N TRP A 56 2.57 6.60 -4.28
CA TRP A 56 2.87 5.17 -4.43
C TRP A 56 2.16 4.26 -3.43
N TRP A 57 1.36 4.85 -2.54
CA TRP A 57 0.56 4.19 -1.50
C TRP A 57 -0.89 4.66 -1.60
N ASP A 58 -1.84 3.80 -1.23
CA ASP A 58 -3.28 4.07 -1.38
C ASP A 58 -3.86 4.80 -0.16
N PHE A 59 -3.34 4.51 1.03
CA PHE A 59 -3.55 5.29 2.25
C PHE A 59 -2.37 5.11 3.20
N GLY A 60 -2.31 5.94 4.24
CA GLY A 60 -1.35 5.77 5.32
C GLY A 60 -1.92 6.17 6.66
N PHE A 61 -1.20 5.88 7.73
CA PHE A 61 -1.53 6.32 9.08
C PHE A 61 -0.26 6.44 9.90
N GLU A 62 -0.35 7.07 11.07
CA GLU A 62 0.78 7.25 11.98
C GLU A 62 0.50 6.51 13.30
N GLU A 63 1.46 5.71 13.74
CA GLU A 63 1.42 5.05 15.04
C GLU A 63 2.81 5.20 15.68
N ASN A 64 2.87 5.72 16.91
CA ASN A 64 4.13 5.98 17.63
C ASN A 64 5.15 6.82 16.83
N ASP A 65 4.68 7.91 16.20
CA ASP A 65 5.48 8.82 15.35
C ASP A 65 6.12 8.16 14.12
N ILE A 66 5.64 6.97 13.73
CA ILE A 66 6.03 6.26 12.51
C ILE A 66 4.87 6.28 11.53
N PHE A 67 5.15 6.77 10.32
CA PHE A 67 4.20 6.71 9.21
C PHE A 67 4.20 5.32 8.56
N TYR A 68 3.03 4.78 8.27
CA TYR A 68 2.82 3.48 7.65
C TYR A 68 2.10 3.65 6.31
N PRO A 69 2.83 3.59 5.17
CA PRO A 69 2.22 3.54 3.86
C PRO A 69 1.65 2.14 3.59
N VAL A 70 0.42 2.09 3.07
CA VAL A 70 -0.28 0.84 2.76
C VAL A 70 -0.86 0.90 1.35
N ASN A 71 -0.75 -0.21 0.63
CA ASN A 71 -1.46 -0.41 -0.62
C ASN A 71 -2.61 -1.42 -0.49
N ILE A 72 -3.68 -1.19 -1.23
CA ILE A 72 -4.80 -2.11 -1.39
C ILE A 72 -4.64 -2.75 -2.76
N LYS A 73 -4.72 -4.07 -2.82
CA LYS A 73 -4.63 -4.83 -4.06
C LYS A 73 -5.78 -5.84 -4.12
N ILE A 74 -6.53 -5.79 -5.21
CA ILE A 74 -7.60 -6.75 -5.50
C ILE A 74 -7.07 -7.76 -6.51
N THR A 75 -6.94 -9.00 -6.07
CA THR A 75 -6.26 -10.02 -6.86
C THR A 75 -6.86 -11.40 -6.65
N THR A 76 -7.06 -12.13 -7.75
CA THR A 76 -7.49 -13.52 -7.69
C THR A 76 -6.35 -14.46 -7.31
N THR A 77 -5.10 -13.96 -7.26
CA THR A 77 -3.85 -14.73 -7.02
C THR A 77 -3.56 -15.85 -8.04
N LYS A 78 -4.38 -16.00 -9.08
CA LYS A 78 -4.22 -17.04 -10.12
C LYS A 78 -3.20 -16.65 -11.20
N THR A 79 -2.90 -15.37 -11.31
CA THR A 79 -1.93 -14.80 -12.25
C THR A 79 -0.87 -14.01 -11.49
N ALA A 80 0.28 -13.78 -12.14
CA ALA A 80 1.31 -12.92 -11.57
C ALA A 80 0.75 -11.50 -11.39
N ASP A 81 0.82 -11.00 -10.16
CA ASP A 81 0.43 -9.64 -9.83
C ASP A 81 1.63 -8.69 -10.00
N ASN A 82 1.39 -7.51 -10.54
CA ASN A 82 2.43 -6.51 -10.75
C ASN A 82 2.64 -5.71 -9.46
N LEU A 83 3.19 -6.34 -8.43
CA LEU A 83 3.63 -5.66 -7.20
C LEU A 83 4.96 -4.91 -7.40
N ASN A 84 5.05 -4.11 -8.48
CA ASN A 84 6.25 -3.35 -8.81
C ASN A 84 6.10 -1.90 -8.34
N CYS A 85 6.43 -1.66 -7.07
CA CYS A 85 6.57 -0.31 -6.52
C CYS A 85 8.00 -0.11 -5.99
N LYS A 86 8.86 0.55 -6.78
CA LYS A 86 10.26 0.82 -6.36
C LYS A 86 10.29 1.62 -5.06
N LEU A 87 9.34 2.52 -4.89
CA LEU A 87 9.24 3.39 -3.72
C LEU A 87 8.88 2.60 -2.46
N GLY A 88 7.95 1.65 -2.54
CA GLY A 88 7.61 0.75 -1.45
C GLY A 88 8.74 -0.21 -1.09
N ILE A 89 9.45 -0.74 -2.08
CA ILE A 89 10.65 -1.57 -1.85
C ILE A 89 11.73 -0.76 -1.12
N TYR A 90 12.01 0.47 -1.58
CA TYR A 90 12.97 1.35 -0.91
C TYR A 90 12.52 1.66 0.52
N TYR A 91 11.24 1.94 0.73
CA TYR A 91 10.69 2.19 2.07
C TYR A 91 10.89 0.99 2.99
N ALA A 92 10.56 -0.23 2.56
CA ALA A 92 10.72 -1.43 3.37
C ALA A 92 12.19 -1.73 3.72
N LEU A 93 13.11 -1.50 2.77
CA LEU A 93 14.52 -1.84 2.94
C LEU A 93 15.33 -0.78 3.69
N CYS A 94 14.96 0.50 3.57
CA CYS A 94 15.66 1.61 4.19
C CYS A 94 14.93 2.18 5.42
N GLY A 95 13.63 1.94 5.51
CA GLY A 95 12.71 2.60 6.44
C GLY A 95 12.74 4.12 6.30
N LEU A 96 12.88 4.62 5.07
CA LEU A 96 12.88 6.04 4.74
C LEU A 96 11.82 6.33 3.70
N LEU A 97 11.08 7.43 3.90
CA LEU A 97 10.18 7.94 2.88
C LEU A 97 11.00 8.38 1.65
N PRO A 98 10.72 7.84 0.46
CA PRO A 98 11.48 8.15 -0.73
C PRO A 98 11.20 9.60 -1.15
N ALA A 99 12.25 10.41 -1.25
CA ALA A 99 12.20 11.79 -1.76
C ALA A 99 12.36 11.86 -3.29
N PHE A 100 11.98 10.79 -4.01
CA PHE A 100 12.14 10.65 -5.44
C PHE A 100 10.97 9.87 -6.04
N ASN A 101 10.71 10.08 -7.33
CA ASN A 101 9.56 9.48 -8.00
C ASN A 101 9.87 8.07 -8.52
N ASN A 102 8.83 7.32 -8.84
CA ASN A 102 8.93 5.92 -9.30
C ASN A 102 9.66 5.79 -10.66
N GLU A 103 9.72 6.85 -11.46
CA GLU A 103 10.44 6.90 -12.75
C GLU A 103 11.98 7.01 -12.60
N ILE A 104 12.52 6.96 -11.38
CA ILE A 104 13.96 6.95 -11.16
C ILE A 104 14.66 5.83 -11.96
N ALA A 105 15.75 6.21 -12.64
CA ALA A 105 16.60 5.27 -13.36
C ALA A 105 17.17 4.21 -12.40
N TRP A 106 17.22 2.96 -12.86
CA TRP A 106 17.63 1.82 -12.03
C TRP A 106 19.01 2.00 -11.39
N GLU A 107 19.99 2.52 -12.13
CA GLU A 107 21.33 2.79 -11.59
C GLU A 107 21.27 3.74 -10.38
N LYS A 108 20.56 4.88 -10.51
CA LYS A 108 20.40 5.85 -9.42
C LYS A 108 19.60 5.27 -8.26
N TYR A 109 18.61 4.44 -8.56
CA TYR A 109 17.84 3.73 -7.54
C TYR A 109 18.74 2.80 -6.70
N PHE A 110 19.56 1.96 -7.35
CA PHE A 110 20.46 1.05 -6.64
C PHE A 110 21.55 1.79 -5.86
N GLN A 111 22.07 2.90 -6.39
CA GLN A 111 23.00 3.75 -5.64
C GLN A 111 22.37 4.31 -4.36
N LYS A 112 21.12 4.81 -4.44
CA LYS A 112 20.38 5.27 -3.25
C LYS A 112 20.09 4.13 -2.28
N LEU A 113 19.60 3.00 -2.78
CA LEU A 113 19.32 1.82 -1.98
C LEU A 113 20.56 1.37 -1.22
N HIS A 114 21.70 1.20 -1.90
CA HIS A 114 22.96 0.79 -1.28
C HIS A 114 23.41 1.75 -0.17
N LYS A 115 23.25 3.06 -0.39
CA LYS A 115 23.61 4.09 0.59
C LYS A 115 22.73 4.08 1.84
N ASP A 116 21.44 3.82 1.67
CA ASP A 116 20.42 4.04 2.70
C ASP A 116 19.89 2.73 3.33
N LEU A 117 20.34 1.58 2.84
CA LEU A 117 19.91 0.26 3.29
C LEU A 117 20.09 0.10 4.81
N GLY A 118 19.05 -0.39 5.48
CA GLY A 118 19.10 -0.69 6.91
C GLY A 118 19.17 0.52 7.85
N LYS A 119 18.93 1.74 7.36
CA LYS A 119 18.89 2.94 8.22
C LYS A 119 17.84 2.86 9.31
N ASN A 120 16.66 2.33 8.99
CA ASN A 120 15.63 1.98 9.97
C ASN A 120 15.13 0.57 9.67
N THR A 121 15.42 -0.39 10.58
CA THR A 121 15.11 -1.81 10.37
C THR A 121 13.75 -2.24 10.94
N ASN A 122 13.00 -1.30 11.52
CA ASN A 122 11.71 -1.55 12.17
C ASN A 122 10.51 -1.04 11.35
N ARG A 123 10.70 -0.80 10.06
CA ARG A 123 9.66 -0.32 9.14
C ARG A 123 9.44 -1.33 8.03
N ASP A 124 8.21 -1.39 7.53
CA ASP A 124 7.82 -2.33 6.51
C ASP A 124 6.75 -1.73 5.58
N TYR A 125 6.55 -2.36 4.43
CA TYR A 125 5.60 -1.95 3.40
C TYR A 125 4.48 -2.99 3.29
N TYR A 126 3.26 -2.57 3.62
CA TYR A 126 2.11 -3.47 3.71
C TYR A 126 1.21 -3.40 2.49
N VAL A 127 0.66 -4.55 2.13
CA VAL A 127 -0.31 -4.70 1.06
C VAL A 127 -1.52 -5.47 1.58
N PHE A 128 -2.69 -4.86 1.51
CA PHE A 128 -3.96 -5.54 1.76
C PHE A 128 -4.41 -6.27 0.52
N ASN A 129 -4.51 -7.59 0.62
CA ASN A 129 -5.04 -8.44 -0.44
C ASN A 129 -6.44 -8.90 -0.04
N ASN A 130 -7.41 -8.68 -0.93
CA ASN A 130 -8.72 -9.31 -0.84
C ASN A 130 -8.86 -10.31 -2.00
N GLN A 131 -9.23 -11.55 -1.66
CA GLN A 131 -9.37 -12.69 -2.58
C GLN A 131 -10.82 -12.90 -3.01
#